data_AF-A0AA44JUT8-F1
#
_entry.id   AF-A0AA44JUT8-F1
#
_cell.length_a   1.000
_cell.length_b   1.000
_cell.length_c   1.000
_cell.angle_alpha   90.00
_cell.angle_beta   90.00
_cell.angle_gamma   90.00
#
_symmetry.space_group_name_H-M   'P 1'
#
loop_
_entity.id
_entity.type
_entity.pdbx_description
1 polymer ?
#
loop_
_entity_poly.entity_id
_entity_poly.type
_entity_poly.pdbx_seq_one_letter_code
_entity_poly.pdbx_strand_id
1 'polypeptide(L)'
;MKEIMLPYVFIMWILVKTGVIKWNLRNATLMASFGVFIAMSLFTVSRFWAPVDLTDSSTVKAPHAVLSPLVGQKVESVHVTHNQIVKKGDLLYTLESTDSVEQIKGLESQIRALNHQIDATRTQIKTDETTMARLIKLREYSSQAERDEVRNSIQQGYSQLSELEAEIATIKAQISENEWESEMNQVVAPFDGQIGVVNISKGTRTGNMHIYDTDKKFMEMRVSDQTYRYLKVGQFAEFYVNSHPGEVFRGKVHSITSGTGEAMVSVKNGAQSVNQHVGSNAGAHGRTVIIEFEEPKGYTIPIGAKGSAWVSAAKPHPMLGFMDIIGGATVRLKSLKSYLSAL
;
A
#
# COMPACT_ATOMS: atom_id res chain seq x y z
N MET A 1 -3.28 34.55 3.07
CA MET A 1 -4.39 35.48 3.41
C MET A 1 -4.11 36.90 2.97
N LYS A 2 -2.87 37.40 3.07
CA LYS A 2 -2.50 38.72 2.53
C LYS A 2 -2.88 38.88 1.04
N GLU A 3 -2.80 37.78 0.29
CA GLU A 3 -3.10 37.72 -1.15
C GLU A 3 -4.57 37.99 -1.46
N ILE A 4 -5.48 37.52 -0.60
CA ILE A 4 -6.94 37.70 -0.78
C ILE A 4 -7.36 39.14 -0.43
N MET A 5 -6.55 39.85 0.37
CA MET A 5 -6.79 41.26 0.69
C MET A 5 -6.28 42.21 -0.40
N LEU A 6 -5.45 41.75 -1.34
CA LEU A 6 -4.90 42.61 -2.40
C LEU A 6 -5.98 43.26 -3.29
N PRO A 7 -7.02 42.54 -3.76
CA PRO A 7 -8.12 43.17 -4.49
C PRO A 7 -8.84 44.25 -3.68
N TYR A 8 -9.06 44.03 -2.38
CA TYR A 8 -9.68 45.02 -1.50
C TYR A 8 -8.84 46.29 -1.39
N VAL A 9 -7.53 46.15 -1.12
CA VAL A 9 -6.61 47.29 -1.03
C VAL A 9 -6.52 48.02 -2.37
N PHE A 10 -6.50 47.29 -3.48
CA PHE A 10 -6.46 47.87 -4.83
C PHE A 10 -7.74 48.63 -5.18
N ILE A 11 -8.92 48.08 -4.87
CA ILE A 11 -10.21 48.77 -5.05
C ILE A 11 -10.27 50.03 -4.20
N MET A 12 -9.86 49.97 -2.93
CA MET A 12 -9.83 51.14 -2.05
C MET A 12 -8.86 52.21 -2.58
N TRP A 13 -7.70 51.81 -3.10
CA TRP A 13 -6.76 52.73 -3.74
C TRP A 13 -7.36 53.39 -4.99
N ILE A 14 -8.07 52.65 -5.83
CA ILE A 14 -8.79 53.20 -6.99
C ILE A 14 -9.86 54.20 -6.56
N LEU A 15 -10.67 53.87 -5.54
CA LEU A 15 -11.75 54.73 -5.05
C LEU A 15 -11.24 56.06 -4.47
N VAL A 16 -10.06 56.02 -3.83
CA VAL A 16 -9.37 57.23 -3.37
C VAL A 16 -8.81 58.02 -4.54
N LYS A 17 -8.15 57.36 -5.50
CA LYS A 17 -7.52 58.01 -6.65
C LYS A 17 -8.52 58.65 -7.62
N THR A 18 -9.69 58.03 -7.79
CA THR A 18 -10.79 58.53 -8.63
C THR A 18 -11.61 59.64 -7.96
N GLY A 19 -11.33 59.97 -6.70
CA GLY A 19 -12.00 61.04 -5.96
C GLY A 19 -13.41 60.70 -5.48
N VAL A 20 -13.89 59.47 -5.71
CA VAL A 20 -15.19 58.97 -5.20
C VAL A 20 -15.19 59.01 -3.67
N ILE A 21 -14.06 58.68 -3.04
CA ILE A 21 -13.89 58.82 -1.60
C ILE A 21 -12.82 59.87 -1.31
N LYS A 22 -13.23 60.98 -0.67
CA LYS A 22 -12.29 62.02 -0.21
C LYS A 22 -11.40 61.47 0.90
N TRP A 23 -10.09 61.71 0.80
CA TRP A 23 -9.13 61.35 1.84
C TRP A 23 -9.34 62.25 3.07
N ASN A 24 -10.08 61.74 4.05
CA ASN A 24 -10.38 62.41 5.30
C ASN A 24 -10.19 61.42 6.46
N LEU A 25 -9.87 61.90 7.66
CA LEU A 25 -9.54 61.04 8.81
C LEU A 25 -10.67 60.02 9.09
N ARG A 26 -11.94 60.44 8.96
CA ARG A 26 -13.12 59.58 9.11
C ARG A 26 -13.20 58.47 8.05
N ASN A 27 -12.88 58.78 6.79
CA ASN A 27 -12.95 57.79 5.71
C ASN A 27 -11.79 56.80 5.79
N ALA A 28 -10.60 57.29 6.18
CA ALA A 28 -9.43 56.44 6.41
C ALA A 28 -9.67 55.44 7.57
N THR A 29 -10.27 55.88 8.68
CA THR A 29 -10.59 54.97 9.80
C THR A 29 -11.68 53.96 9.43
N LEU A 30 -12.70 54.37 8.66
CA LEU A 30 -13.73 53.46 8.16
C LEU A 30 -13.18 52.42 7.17
N MET A 31 -12.28 52.81 6.26
CA MET A 31 -11.61 51.86 5.35
C MET A 31 -10.74 50.85 6.10
N ALA A 32 -10.00 51.32 7.10
CA ALA A 32 -9.16 50.47 7.92
C ALA A 32 -9.99 49.50 8.77
N SER A 33 -11.05 49.97 9.43
CA SER A 33 -11.92 49.12 10.25
C SER A 33 -12.66 48.08 9.42
N PHE A 34 -13.16 48.45 8.24
CA PHE A 34 -13.80 47.51 7.31
C PHE A 34 -12.79 46.51 6.74
N GLY A 35 -11.55 46.92 6.49
CA GLY A 35 -10.47 46.02 6.09
C GLY A 35 -10.13 44.99 7.16
N VAL A 36 -10.06 45.40 8.43
CA VAL A 36 -9.85 44.50 9.58
C VAL A 36 -11.03 43.54 9.74
N PHE A 37 -12.27 44.02 9.56
CA PHE A 37 -13.46 43.19 9.61
C PHE A 37 -13.47 42.10 8.51
N ILE A 38 -13.17 42.48 7.27
CA ILE A 38 -13.04 41.52 6.16
C ILE A 38 -11.94 40.52 6.45
N ALA A 39 -10.76 40.97 6.91
CA ALA A 39 -9.65 40.08 7.22
C ALA A 39 -10.02 39.07 8.32
N MET A 40 -10.71 39.51 9.37
CA MET A 40 -11.19 38.64 10.45
C MET A 40 -12.27 37.67 9.95
N SER A 41 -13.17 38.11 9.06
CA SER A 41 -14.16 37.24 8.43
C SER A 41 -13.52 36.19 7.51
N LEU A 42 -12.56 36.57 6.67
CA LEU A 42 -11.82 35.63 5.82
C LEU A 42 -11.03 34.63 6.67
N PHE A 43 -10.45 35.09 7.78
CA PHE A 43 -9.77 34.22 8.74
C PHE A 43 -10.71 33.16 9.33
N THR A 44 -11.89 33.56 9.81
CA THR A 44 -12.85 32.60 10.39
C THR A 44 -13.39 31.64 9.34
N VAL A 45 -13.73 32.13 8.15
CA VAL A 45 -14.21 31.29 7.05
C VAL A 45 -13.16 30.26 6.64
N SER A 46 -11.93 30.70 6.37
CA SER A 46 -10.82 29.82 5.95
C SER A 46 -10.36 28.85 7.03
N ARG A 47 -10.72 29.08 8.29
CA ARG A 47 -10.41 28.20 9.41
C ARG A 47 -11.48 27.15 9.65
N PHE A 48 -12.76 27.52 9.59
CA PHE A 48 -13.85 26.66 10.05
C PHE A 48 -14.69 26.05 8.92
N TRP A 49 -15.00 26.82 7.87
CA TRP A 49 -16.01 26.42 6.87
C TRP A 49 -15.43 26.12 5.49
N ALA A 50 -14.29 26.71 5.16
CA ALA A 50 -13.52 26.41 3.97
C ALA A 50 -12.03 26.24 4.35
N PRO A 51 -11.68 25.21 5.15
CA PRO A 51 -10.30 24.94 5.53
C PRO A 51 -9.39 24.87 4.31
N VAL A 52 -8.36 25.73 4.29
CA VAL A 52 -7.30 25.74 3.29
C VAL A 52 -5.97 25.41 3.96
N ASP A 53 -5.16 24.56 3.33
CA ASP A 53 -3.76 24.41 3.73
C ASP A 53 -2.95 25.66 3.33
N LEU A 54 -2.69 26.52 4.32
CA LEU A 54 -1.90 27.72 4.12
C LEU A 54 -0.38 27.45 4.08
N THR A 55 0.06 26.28 4.51
CA THR A 55 1.49 25.93 4.70
C THR A 55 2.10 25.16 3.53
N ASP A 56 1.33 24.85 2.49
CA ASP A 56 1.77 24.06 1.33
C ASP A 56 2.35 22.70 1.75
N SER A 57 1.77 22.13 2.80
CA SER A 57 2.17 20.87 3.43
C SER A 57 1.40 19.67 2.88
N SER A 58 0.39 19.92 2.04
CA SER A 58 -0.46 18.88 1.46
C SER A 58 0.38 18.05 0.49
N THR A 59 0.29 16.73 0.61
CA THR A 59 1.17 15.80 -0.11
C THR A 59 0.37 14.73 -0.82
N VAL A 60 0.74 14.44 -2.05
CA VAL A 60 0.23 13.27 -2.77
C VAL A 60 0.93 12.02 -2.27
N LYS A 61 0.16 11.01 -1.90
CA LYS A 61 0.62 9.71 -1.46
C LYS A 61 -0.09 8.60 -2.23
N ALA A 62 0.47 7.40 -2.10
CA ALA A 62 -0.08 6.18 -2.64
C ALA A 62 0.03 5.07 -1.57
N PRO A 63 -0.89 4.09 -1.57
CA PRO A 63 -0.70 2.84 -0.85
C PRO A 63 0.64 2.21 -1.27
N HIS A 64 1.31 1.58 -0.33
CA HIS A 64 2.57 0.90 -0.62
C HIS A 64 2.68 -0.40 0.15
N ALA A 65 3.37 -1.37 -0.44
CA ALA A 65 3.82 -2.56 0.26
C ALA A 65 5.31 -2.41 0.62
N VAL A 66 5.66 -2.85 1.83
CA VAL A 66 7.03 -2.89 2.32
C VAL A 66 7.51 -4.32 2.26
N LEU A 67 8.43 -4.59 1.35
CA LEU A 67 9.04 -5.90 1.15
C LEU A 67 10.37 -5.92 1.89
N SER A 68 10.52 -6.83 2.85
CA SER A 68 11.75 -7.00 3.63
C SER A 68 12.17 -8.47 3.58
N PRO A 69 13.47 -8.78 3.52
CA PRO A 69 13.94 -10.13 3.74
C PRO A 69 13.45 -10.67 5.10
N LEU A 70 13.03 -11.93 5.14
CA LEU A 70 12.65 -12.60 6.38
C LEU A 70 13.86 -12.78 7.30
N VAL A 71 13.62 -12.87 8.61
CA VAL A 71 14.67 -13.04 9.62
C VAL A 71 15.46 -14.32 9.32
N GLY A 72 16.77 -14.20 9.16
CA GLY A 72 17.67 -15.33 8.89
C GLY A 72 18.11 -15.44 7.44
N GLN A 73 17.35 -14.90 6.48
CA GLN A 73 17.67 -14.95 5.05
C GLN A 73 18.57 -13.79 4.63
N LYS A 74 19.27 -13.96 3.49
CA LYS A 74 20.20 -12.99 2.92
C LYS A 74 19.85 -12.74 1.46
N VAL A 75 19.91 -11.49 1.02
CA VAL A 75 19.68 -11.15 -0.39
C VAL A 75 20.86 -11.63 -1.23
N GLU A 76 20.60 -12.49 -2.22
CA GLU A 76 21.57 -12.97 -3.18
C GLU A 76 21.77 -11.97 -4.33
N SER A 77 20.67 -11.52 -4.92
CA SER A 77 20.67 -10.61 -6.06
C SER A 77 19.43 -9.71 -6.06
N VAL A 78 19.57 -8.51 -6.61
CA VAL A 78 18.49 -7.51 -6.76
C VAL A 78 18.33 -7.25 -8.25
N HIS A 79 17.11 -7.41 -8.76
CA HIS A 79 16.78 -7.36 -10.19
C HIS A 79 16.07 -6.07 -10.61
N VAL A 80 15.83 -5.17 -9.66
CA VAL A 80 15.16 -3.88 -9.90
C VAL A 80 16.01 -2.68 -9.49
N THR A 81 15.69 -1.54 -10.08
CA THR A 81 16.34 -0.26 -9.85
C THR A 81 15.39 0.75 -9.18
N HIS A 82 15.95 1.87 -8.73
CA HIS A 82 15.22 2.95 -8.08
C HIS A 82 14.18 3.56 -9.03
N ASN A 83 12.97 3.86 -8.55
CA ASN A 83 11.91 4.51 -9.33
C ASN A 83 11.43 3.73 -10.57
N GLN A 84 11.77 2.44 -10.68
CA GLN A 84 11.36 1.58 -11.80
C GLN A 84 9.87 1.21 -11.70
N ILE A 85 9.17 1.25 -12.83
CA ILE A 85 7.80 0.73 -12.96
C ILE A 85 7.87 -0.78 -13.13
N VAL A 86 7.08 -1.50 -12.32
CA VAL A 86 7.02 -2.96 -12.30
C VAL A 86 5.57 -3.41 -12.41
N LYS A 87 5.38 -4.60 -12.96
CA LYS A 87 4.08 -5.28 -13.02
C LYS A 87 4.00 -6.38 -11.97
N LYS A 88 2.78 -6.75 -11.61
CA LYS A 88 2.50 -7.88 -10.73
C LYS A 88 3.20 -9.13 -11.25
N GLY A 89 3.97 -9.78 -10.38
CA GLY A 89 4.75 -10.98 -10.70
C GLY A 89 6.18 -10.71 -11.18
N ASP A 90 6.58 -9.45 -11.41
CA ASP A 90 7.96 -9.13 -11.76
C ASP A 90 8.90 -9.47 -10.60
N LEU A 91 10.02 -10.13 -10.91
CA LEU A 91 11.04 -10.50 -9.91
C LEU A 91 11.77 -9.27 -9.40
N LEU A 92 11.75 -9.06 -8.09
CA LEU A 92 12.35 -7.89 -7.45
C LEU A 92 13.74 -8.22 -6.91
N TYR A 93 13.83 -9.26 -6.09
CA TYR A 93 15.10 -9.75 -5.54
C TYR A 93 14.99 -11.23 -5.19
N THR A 94 16.13 -11.92 -5.20
CA THR A 94 16.25 -13.32 -4.86
C THR A 94 16.98 -13.46 -3.53
N LEU A 95 16.48 -14.34 -2.68
CA LEU A 95 17.06 -14.69 -1.40
C LEU A 95 17.96 -15.91 -1.57
N GLU A 96 19.08 -15.92 -0.86
CA GLU A 96 20.04 -17.02 -0.85
C GLU A 96 19.35 -18.27 -0.28
N SER A 97 19.09 -19.25 -1.15
CA SER A 97 18.53 -20.54 -0.77
C SER A 97 19.64 -21.48 -0.33
N THR A 98 19.57 -21.95 0.91
CA THR A 98 20.42 -23.06 1.37
C THR A 98 19.83 -24.36 0.81
N ASP A 99 20.42 -24.88 -0.26
CA ASP A 99 20.38 -26.32 -0.63
C ASP A 99 19.11 -26.97 -1.24
N SER A 100 18.09 -26.24 -1.70
CA SER A 100 16.85 -26.87 -2.21
C SER A 100 17.04 -27.82 -3.41
N VAL A 101 17.97 -27.54 -4.33
CA VAL A 101 18.10 -28.31 -5.58
C VAL A 101 18.66 -29.72 -5.36
N GLU A 102 19.73 -29.85 -4.57
CA GLU A 102 20.32 -31.17 -4.30
C GLU A 102 19.44 -32.01 -3.37
N GLN A 103 18.69 -31.38 -2.47
CA GLN A 103 17.70 -32.05 -1.64
C GLN A 103 16.57 -32.63 -2.48
N ILE A 104 15.97 -31.85 -3.39
CA ILE A 104 14.93 -32.34 -4.30
C ILE A 104 15.45 -33.53 -5.13
N LYS A 105 16.66 -33.44 -5.67
CA LYS A 105 17.28 -34.53 -6.44
C LYS A 105 17.52 -35.81 -5.60
N GLY A 106 17.84 -35.63 -4.32
CA GLY A 106 17.93 -36.73 -3.34
C GLY A 106 16.57 -37.42 -3.15
N LEU A 107 15.51 -36.64 -2.91
CA LEU A 107 14.14 -37.14 -2.74
C LEU A 107 13.62 -37.84 -4.01
N GLU A 108 13.87 -37.29 -5.20
CA GLU A 108 13.54 -37.95 -6.46
C GLU A 108 14.25 -39.30 -6.62
N SER A 109 15.49 -39.41 -6.15
CA SER A 109 16.23 -40.67 -6.18
C SER A 109 15.63 -41.72 -5.23
N GLN A 110 15.10 -41.28 -4.08
CA GLN A 110 14.36 -42.16 -3.17
C GLN A 110 13.05 -42.65 -3.80
N ILE A 111 12.28 -41.76 -4.46
CA ILE A 111 11.08 -42.17 -5.22
C ILE A 111 11.44 -43.20 -6.29
N ARG A 112 12.55 -43.03 -7.02
CA ARG A 112 13.01 -44.03 -8.01
C ARG A 112 13.30 -45.38 -7.37
N ALA A 113 13.96 -45.41 -6.21
CA ALA A 113 14.23 -46.65 -5.48
C ALA A 113 12.92 -47.33 -5.02
N LEU A 114 11.96 -46.58 -4.48
CA LEU A 114 10.65 -47.09 -4.08
C LEU A 114 9.84 -47.62 -5.26
N ASN A 115 9.89 -46.96 -6.42
CA ASN A 115 9.24 -47.44 -7.63
C ASN A 115 9.79 -48.81 -8.06
N HIS A 116 11.11 -49.01 -7.98
CA HIS A 116 11.70 -50.33 -8.24
C HIS A 116 11.27 -51.40 -7.23
N GLN A 117 11.08 -51.03 -5.96
CA GLN A 117 10.52 -51.93 -4.95
C GLN A 117 9.05 -52.26 -5.24
N ILE A 118 8.25 -51.28 -5.66
CA ILE A 118 6.86 -51.49 -6.10
C ILE A 118 6.81 -52.47 -7.26
N ASP A 119 7.67 -52.32 -8.27
CA ASP A 119 7.71 -53.22 -9.43
C ASP A 119 8.11 -54.65 -9.04
N ALA A 120 9.07 -54.80 -8.11
CA ALA A 120 9.44 -56.10 -7.55
C ALA A 120 8.26 -56.75 -6.79
N THR A 121 7.59 -55.99 -5.92
CA THR A 121 6.42 -56.46 -5.16
C THR A 121 5.26 -56.83 -6.07
N ARG A 122 4.98 -56.04 -7.11
CA ARG A 122 3.96 -56.35 -8.14
C ARG A 122 4.28 -57.64 -8.88
N THR A 123 5.55 -57.87 -9.19
CA THR A 123 6.01 -59.11 -9.84
C THR A 123 5.84 -60.32 -8.91
N GLN A 124 6.10 -60.14 -7.61
CA GLN A 124 5.87 -61.16 -6.59
C GLN A 124 4.38 -61.51 -6.46
N ILE A 125 3.50 -60.51 -6.28
CA ILE A 125 2.04 -60.70 -6.22
C ILE A 125 1.54 -61.46 -7.45
N LYS A 126 1.98 -61.06 -8.64
CA LYS A 126 1.60 -61.74 -9.89
C LYS A 126 2.04 -63.20 -9.92
N THR A 127 3.22 -63.50 -9.40
CA THR A 127 3.72 -64.88 -9.29
C THR A 127 2.85 -65.70 -8.34
N ASP A 128 2.48 -65.12 -7.19
CA ASP A 128 1.63 -65.77 -6.18
C ASP A 128 0.20 -65.98 -6.72
N GLU A 129 -0.35 -65.02 -7.45
CA GLU A 129 -1.64 -65.16 -8.15
C GLU A 129 -1.62 -66.30 -9.19
N THR A 130 -0.56 -66.42 -9.98
CA THR A 130 -0.43 -67.53 -10.95
C THR A 130 -0.31 -68.89 -10.26
N THR A 131 0.37 -68.93 -9.11
CA THR A 131 0.52 -70.13 -8.27
C THR A 131 -0.82 -70.52 -7.67
N MET A 132 -1.56 -69.56 -7.11
CA MET A 132 -2.93 -69.74 -6.64
C MET A 132 -3.84 -70.30 -7.74
N ALA A 133 -3.79 -69.74 -8.95
CA ALA A 133 -4.59 -70.23 -10.08
C ALA A 133 -4.26 -71.70 -10.43
N ARG A 134 -2.97 -72.07 -10.37
CA ARG A 134 -2.51 -73.46 -10.57
C ARG A 134 -3.02 -74.40 -9.48
N LEU A 135 -2.92 -73.99 -8.20
CA LEU A 135 -3.42 -74.75 -7.06
C LEU A 135 -4.95 -74.95 -7.14
N ILE A 136 -5.69 -73.92 -7.54
CA ILE A 136 -7.14 -74.00 -7.77
C ILE A 136 -7.47 -75.06 -8.82
N LYS A 137 -6.70 -75.14 -9.91
CA LYS A 137 -6.90 -76.13 -10.98
C LYS A 137 -6.61 -77.58 -10.53
N LEU A 138 -5.72 -77.77 -9.57
CA LEU A 138 -5.29 -79.07 -9.02
C LEU A 138 -6.21 -79.61 -7.91
N ARG A 139 -7.52 -79.24 -7.90
CA ARG A 139 -8.52 -79.43 -6.82
C ARG A 139 -8.36 -80.63 -5.86
N GLU A 140 -8.03 -81.82 -6.34
CA GLU A 140 -7.94 -83.05 -5.52
C GLU A 140 -6.58 -83.29 -4.84
N TYR A 141 -5.53 -82.54 -5.19
CA TYR A 141 -4.15 -82.79 -4.71
C TYR A 141 -3.54 -81.66 -3.86
N SER A 142 -4.19 -80.50 -3.77
CA SER A 142 -3.71 -79.36 -2.96
C SER A 142 -4.40 -79.29 -1.60
N SER A 143 -3.67 -79.10 -0.50
CA SER A 143 -4.26 -78.92 0.84
C SER A 143 -4.93 -77.53 0.99
N GLN A 144 -5.92 -77.40 1.88
CA GLN A 144 -6.50 -76.07 2.19
C GLN A 144 -5.47 -75.13 2.82
N ALA A 145 -4.58 -75.67 3.66
CA ALA A 145 -3.52 -74.90 4.31
C ALA A 145 -2.60 -74.20 3.29
N GLU A 146 -2.21 -74.91 2.23
CA GLU A 146 -1.34 -74.37 1.17
C GLU A 146 -2.04 -73.26 0.36
N ARG A 147 -3.36 -73.35 0.17
CA ARG A 147 -4.14 -72.28 -0.47
C ARG A 147 -4.25 -71.05 0.42
N ASP A 148 -4.49 -71.23 1.72
CA ASP A 148 -4.59 -70.12 2.66
C ASP A 148 -3.25 -69.42 2.85
N GLU A 149 -2.13 -70.16 2.79
CA GLU A 149 -0.78 -69.59 2.79
C GLU A 149 -0.54 -68.64 1.59
N VAL A 150 -0.80 -69.10 0.36
CA VAL A 150 -0.65 -68.25 -0.83
C VAL A 150 -1.63 -67.06 -0.80
N ARG A 151 -2.86 -67.26 -0.30
CA ARG A 151 -3.82 -66.15 -0.13
C ARG A 151 -3.28 -65.09 0.84
N ASN A 152 -2.74 -65.51 1.98
CA ASN A 152 -2.16 -64.61 2.97
C ASN A 152 -0.94 -63.87 2.39
N SER A 153 -0.13 -64.55 1.59
CA SER A 153 1.01 -63.93 0.89
C SER A 153 0.56 -62.84 -0.10
N ILE A 154 -0.47 -63.11 -0.91
CA ILE A 154 -1.08 -62.11 -1.81
C ILE A 154 -1.61 -60.91 -1.01
N GLN A 155 -2.36 -61.17 0.06
CA GLN A 155 -2.89 -60.13 0.95
C GLN A 155 -1.76 -59.27 1.53
N GLN A 156 -0.67 -59.90 1.99
CA GLN A 156 0.50 -59.21 2.51
C GLN A 156 1.19 -58.37 1.43
N GLY A 157 1.30 -58.88 0.20
CA GLY A 157 1.84 -58.15 -0.93
C GLY A 157 1.04 -56.87 -1.24
N TYR A 158 -0.30 -56.96 -1.23
CA TYR A 158 -1.16 -55.78 -1.41
C TYR A 158 -1.01 -54.78 -0.26
N SER A 159 -0.89 -55.23 0.99
CA SER A 159 -0.59 -54.35 2.13
C SER A 159 0.76 -53.65 1.97
N GLN A 160 1.80 -54.38 1.53
CA GLN A 160 3.13 -53.82 1.26
C GLN A 160 3.11 -52.79 0.12
N LEU A 161 2.33 -53.05 -0.94
CA LEU A 161 2.14 -52.12 -2.03
C LEU A 161 1.51 -50.81 -1.52
N SER A 162 0.47 -50.91 -0.70
CA SER A 162 -0.17 -49.75 -0.09
C SER A 162 0.77 -48.97 0.83
N GLU A 163 1.67 -49.64 1.55
CA GLU A 163 2.70 -49.00 2.38
C GLU A 163 3.71 -48.22 1.54
N LEU A 164 4.25 -48.83 0.48
CA LEU A 164 5.19 -48.18 -0.44
C LEU A 164 4.55 -46.99 -1.18
N GLU A 165 3.28 -47.12 -1.58
CA GLU A 165 2.54 -46.02 -2.20
C GLU A 165 2.32 -44.84 -1.22
N ALA A 166 2.06 -45.15 0.06
CA ALA A 166 1.98 -44.14 1.11
C ALA A 166 3.33 -43.45 1.36
N GLU A 167 4.44 -44.18 1.31
CA GLU A 167 5.79 -43.61 1.44
C GLU A 167 6.17 -42.73 0.26
N ILE A 168 5.80 -43.10 -0.97
CA ILE A 168 5.96 -42.20 -2.12
C ILE A 168 5.13 -40.92 -1.93
N ALA A 169 3.92 -41.02 -1.37
CA ALA A 169 3.07 -39.86 -1.13
C ALA A 169 3.69 -38.90 -0.10
N THR A 170 4.34 -39.40 0.96
CA THR A 170 5.03 -38.55 1.94
C THR A 170 6.24 -37.85 1.33
N ILE A 171 7.05 -38.55 0.52
CA ILE A 171 8.22 -37.93 -0.16
C ILE A 171 7.76 -36.88 -1.18
N LYS A 172 6.67 -37.13 -1.91
CA LYS A 172 6.09 -36.12 -2.82
C LYS A 172 5.63 -34.86 -2.08
N ALA A 173 5.06 -35.01 -0.88
CA ALA A 173 4.71 -33.87 -0.04
C ALA A 173 5.96 -33.06 0.37
N GLN A 174 7.07 -33.72 0.70
CA GLN A 174 8.34 -33.06 1.01
C GLN A 174 8.93 -32.33 -0.19
N ILE A 175 8.85 -32.89 -1.41
CA ILE A 175 9.28 -32.19 -2.64
C ILE A 175 8.45 -30.93 -2.83
N SER A 176 7.12 -31.03 -2.73
CA SER A 176 6.22 -29.87 -2.88
C SER A 176 6.48 -28.78 -1.83
N GLU A 177 6.84 -29.15 -0.61
CA GLU A 177 7.24 -28.21 0.45
C GLU A 177 8.53 -27.46 0.08
N ASN A 178 9.55 -28.17 -0.39
CA ASN A 178 10.81 -27.57 -0.84
C ASN A 178 10.66 -26.67 -2.07
N GLU A 179 9.79 -27.05 -3.01
CA GLU A 179 9.45 -26.23 -4.18
C GLU A 179 8.78 -24.93 -3.74
N TRP A 180 7.81 -25.01 -2.82
CA TRP A 180 7.16 -23.82 -2.25
C TRP A 180 8.14 -22.89 -1.54
N GLU A 181 9.08 -23.44 -0.76
CA GLU A 181 10.13 -22.65 -0.13
C GLU A 181 11.03 -21.95 -1.16
N SER A 182 11.34 -22.62 -2.29
CA SER A 182 12.12 -22.05 -3.38
C SER A 182 11.39 -20.90 -4.08
N GLU A 183 10.08 -21.04 -4.30
CA GLU A 183 9.24 -19.96 -4.83
C GLU A 183 9.20 -18.76 -3.87
N MET A 184 9.13 -19.01 -2.56
CA MET A 184 9.16 -17.95 -1.55
C MET A 184 10.52 -17.23 -1.44
N ASN A 185 11.61 -17.86 -1.88
CA ASN A 185 12.91 -17.19 -1.99
C ASN A 185 12.96 -16.16 -3.14
N GLN A 186 12.03 -16.25 -4.10
CA GLN A 186 11.88 -15.27 -5.17
C GLN A 186 10.84 -14.23 -4.78
N VAL A 187 11.29 -13.04 -4.38
CA VAL A 187 10.37 -11.97 -4.01
C VAL A 187 9.93 -11.24 -5.27
N VAL A 188 8.64 -11.38 -5.58
CA VAL A 188 7.99 -10.75 -6.74
C VAL A 188 7.11 -9.57 -6.35
N ALA A 189 6.78 -8.72 -7.32
CA ALA A 189 5.87 -7.60 -7.12
C ALA A 189 4.43 -8.08 -6.85
N PRO A 190 3.78 -7.66 -5.75
CA PRO A 190 2.42 -8.09 -5.41
C PRO A 190 1.32 -7.44 -6.29
N PHE A 191 1.61 -6.29 -6.88
CA PHE A 191 0.71 -5.51 -7.73
C PHE A 191 1.52 -4.63 -8.70
N ASP A 192 0.83 -4.08 -9.71
CA ASP A 192 1.41 -3.12 -10.66
C ASP A 192 1.72 -1.79 -9.95
N GLY A 193 2.92 -1.25 -10.11
CA GLY A 193 3.30 -0.06 -9.38
C GLY A 193 4.71 0.43 -9.67
N GLN A 194 5.20 1.33 -8.81
CA GLN A 194 6.52 1.92 -8.92
C GLN A 194 7.36 1.60 -7.68
N ILE A 195 8.56 1.08 -7.91
CA ILE A 195 9.56 0.87 -6.86
C ILE A 195 10.03 2.23 -6.35
N GLY A 196 10.06 2.41 -5.04
CA GLY A 196 10.63 3.58 -4.40
C GLY A 196 12.17 3.54 -4.39
N VAL A 197 12.74 3.93 -3.25
CA VAL A 197 14.18 3.78 -3.01
C VAL A 197 14.49 2.33 -2.64
N VAL A 198 15.45 1.73 -3.34
CA VAL A 198 15.90 0.36 -3.09
C VAL A 198 16.99 0.40 -2.01
N ASN A 199 16.62 0.10 -0.77
CA ASN A 199 17.57 0.03 0.35
C ASN A 199 18.09 -1.40 0.61
N ILE A 200 18.11 -2.23 -0.42
CA ILE A 200 18.63 -3.60 -0.36
C ILE A 200 19.71 -3.79 -1.41
N SER A 201 20.71 -4.62 -1.08
CA SER A 201 21.84 -4.96 -1.94
C SER A 201 22.24 -6.42 -1.72
N LYS A 202 23.09 -6.97 -2.58
CA LYS A 202 23.66 -8.30 -2.37
C LYS A 202 24.35 -8.37 -1.00
N GLY A 203 23.94 -9.33 -0.19
CA GLY A 203 24.43 -9.50 1.19
C GLY A 203 23.59 -8.84 2.27
N THR A 204 22.59 -8.04 1.92
CA THR A 204 21.67 -7.44 2.88
C THR A 204 20.87 -8.52 3.62
N ARG A 205 20.88 -8.47 4.96
CA ARG A 205 20.08 -9.35 5.85
C ARG A 205 18.92 -8.63 6.53
N THR A 206 18.98 -7.30 6.56
CA THR A 206 17.96 -6.41 7.09
C THR A 206 17.89 -5.20 6.19
N GLY A 207 16.71 -4.94 5.64
CA GLY A 207 16.48 -3.87 4.69
C GLY A 207 15.03 -3.90 4.22
N ASN A 208 14.62 -2.85 3.54
CA ASN A 208 13.27 -2.72 3.02
C ASN A 208 13.27 -2.16 1.60
N MET A 209 12.35 -2.66 0.80
CA MET A 209 11.99 -2.15 -0.51
C MET A 209 10.53 -1.72 -0.46
N HIS A 210 10.23 -0.54 -0.97
CA HIS A 210 8.86 -0.02 -1.04
C HIS A 210 8.38 -0.10 -2.48
N ILE A 211 7.19 -0.65 -2.68
CA ILE A 211 6.47 -0.59 -3.97
C ILE A 211 5.19 0.20 -3.75
N TYR A 212 4.98 1.25 -4.54
CA TYR A 212 3.82 2.13 -4.47
C TYR A 212 2.82 1.78 -5.56
N ASP A 213 1.54 1.69 -5.20
CA ASP A 213 0.44 1.52 -6.15
C ASP A 213 0.20 2.86 -6.87
N THR A 214 0.56 2.93 -8.15
CA THR A 214 0.46 4.16 -8.95
C THR A 214 -0.98 4.48 -9.37
N ASP A 215 -1.89 3.52 -9.31
CA ASP A 215 -3.25 3.69 -9.79
C ASP A 215 -4.13 4.38 -8.73
N LYS A 216 -3.79 4.22 -7.45
CA LYS A 216 -4.57 4.73 -6.32
C LYS A 216 -3.85 5.84 -5.57
N LYS A 217 -3.71 7.00 -6.20
CA LYS A 217 -3.17 8.19 -5.54
C LYS A 217 -4.23 8.95 -4.74
N PHE A 218 -3.81 9.50 -3.60
CA PHE A 218 -4.64 10.33 -2.74
C PHE A 218 -3.82 11.49 -2.18
N MET A 219 -4.49 12.57 -1.81
CA MET A 219 -3.85 13.73 -1.20
C MET A 219 -4.11 13.75 0.31
N GLU A 220 -3.05 13.83 1.09
CA GLU A 220 -3.12 14.13 2.50
C GLU A 220 -3.05 15.64 2.72
N MET A 221 -4.11 16.20 3.29
CA MET A 221 -4.18 17.60 3.71
C MET A 221 -4.22 17.69 5.24
N ARG A 222 -3.38 18.54 5.82
CA ARG A 222 -3.45 18.83 7.26
C ARG A 222 -4.46 19.93 7.53
N VAL A 223 -5.31 19.70 8.53
CA VAL A 223 -6.31 20.66 9.01
C VAL A 223 -6.17 20.85 10.51
N SER A 224 -6.65 21.99 11.00
CA SER A 224 -6.75 22.18 12.45
C SER A 224 -7.76 21.22 13.07
N ASP A 225 -7.48 20.79 14.29
CA ASP A 225 -8.42 20.02 15.10
C ASP A 225 -9.75 20.76 15.31
N GLN A 226 -9.74 22.09 15.35
CA GLN A 226 -10.94 22.93 15.44
C GLN A 226 -11.89 22.75 14.23
N THR A 227 -11.33 22.44 13.06
CA THR A 227 -12.08 22.23 11.81
C THR A 227 -12.73 20.85 11.78
N TYR A 228 -12.23 19.88 12.56
CA TYR A 228 -12.68 18.49 12.54
C TYR A 228 -14.21 18.34 12.68
N ARG A 229 -14.84 19.16 13.53
CA ARG A 229 -16.29 19.16 13.75
C ARG A 229 -17.11 19.37 12.47
N TYR A 230 -16.57 20.10 11.50
CA TYR A 230 -17.26 20.48 10.28
C TYR A 230 -16.90 19.57 9.09
N LEU A 231 -15.87 18.76 9.22
CA LEU A 231 -15.41 17.88 8.15
C LEU A 231 -16.22 16.58 8.14
N LYS A 232 -16.70 16.19 6.96
CA LYS A 232 -17.47 14.98 6.73
C LYS A 232 -16.98 14.27 5.46
N VAL A 233 -17.08 12.95 5.47
CA VAL A 233 -16.80 12.11 4.29
C VAL A 233 -17.73 12.50 3.14
N GLY A 234 -17.19 12.51 1.92
CA GLY A 234 -17.88 12.87 0.68
C GLY A 234 -17.87 14.36 0.33
N GLN A 235 -17.33 15.22 1.20
CA GLN A 235 -17.23 16.66 0.93
C GLN A 235 -16.32 16.95 -0.26
N PHE A 236 -16.69 17.97 -1.06
CA PHE A 236 -15.91 18.43 -2.20
C PHE A 236 -14.60 19.07 -1.74
N ALA A 237 -13.53 18.84 -2.51
CA ALA A 237 -12.22 19.42 -2.29
C ALA A 237 -11.60 19.84 -3.62
N GLU A 238 -10.78 20.89 -3.60
CA GLU A 238 -9.84 21.15 -4.70
C GLU A 238 -8.44 21.31 -4.17
N PHE A 239 -7.46 21.01 -5.01
CA PHE A 239 -6.06 21.11 -4.66
C PHE A 239 -5.22 21.46 -5.88
N TYR A 240 -4.01 21.94 -5.65
CA TYR A 240 -2.97 22.00 -6.67
C TYR A 240 -1.71 21.33 -6.15
N VAL A 241 -0.82 21.00 -7.07
CA VAL A 241 0.49 20.43 -6.79
C VAL A 241 1.56 21.24 -7.50
N ASN A 242 2.70 21.44 -6.84
CA ASN A 242 3.82 22.21 -7.40
C ASN A 242 4.44 21.52 -8.64
N SER A 243 4.22 20.22 -8.83
CA SER A 243 4.63 19.49 -10.04
C SER A 243 3.84 19.90 -11.29
N HIS A 244 2.64 20.43 -11.12
CA HIS A 244 1.77 20.93 -12.19
C HIS A 244 1.23 22.31 -11.78
N PRO A 245 2.10 23.34 -11.73
CA PRO A 245 1.71 24.64 -11.25
C PRO A 245 0.75 25.32 -12.25
N GLY A 246 -0.22 26.08 -11.76
CA GLY A 246 -1.26 26.73 -12.57
C GLY A 246 -2.51 25.87 -12.78
N GLU A 247 -2.41 24.55 -12.57
CA GLU A 247 -3.52 23.61 -12.67
C GLU A 247 -4.18 23.39 -11.30
N VAL A 248 -5.48 23.08 -11.31
CA VAL A 248 -6.25 22.75 -10.10
C VAL A 248 -7.05 21.48 -10.34
N PHE A 249 -6.85 20.52 -9.43
CA PHE A 249 -7.49 19.23 -9.45
C PHE A 249 -8.62 19.19 -8.44
N ARG A 250 -9.62 18.35 -8.71
CA ARG A 250 -10.82 18.18 -7.89
C ARG A 250 -10.79 16.80 -7.24
N GLY A 251 -11.26 16.74 -6.01
CA GLY A 251 -11.36 15.49 -5.26
C GLY A 251 -12.52 15.52 -4.28
N LYS A 252 -12.63 14.45 -3.50
CA LYS A 252 -13.59 14.33 -2.40
C LYS A 252 -12.90 13.83 -1.14
N VAL A 253 -13.40 14.26 0.01
CA VAL A 253 -12.93 13.74 1.29
C VAL A 253 -13.33 12.27 1.41
N HIS A 254 -12.35 11.38 1.45
CA HIS A 254 -12.58 9.95 1.66
C HIS A 254 -12.67 9.63 3.15
N SER A 255 -11.69 10.09 3.94
CA SER A 255 -11.64 9.85 5.37
C SER A 255 -10.86 10.94 6.10
N ILE A 256 -11.01 10.96 7.42
CA ILE A 256 -10.32 11.88 8.31
C ILE A 256 -9.67 11.04 9.39
N THR A 257 -8.37 11.24 9.63
CA THR A 257 -7.63 10.46 10.63
C THR A 257 -8.22 10.71 12.01
N SER A 258 -8.64 9.63 12.69
CA SER A 258 -9.28 9.67 14.00
C SER A 258 -8.29 9.86 15.16
N GLY A 259 -7.06 9.34 15.03
CA GLY A 259 -5.98 9.46 16.00
C GLY A 259 -4.81 10.30 15.50
N THR A 260 -4.34 11.25 16.32
CA THR A 260 -3.17 12.09 16.04
C THR A 260 -2.24 12.08 17.24
N GLY A 261 -0.93 12.22 17.03
CA GLY A 261 0.03 12.33 18.13
C GLY A 261 0.09 11.08 19.03
N GLU A 262 -0.03 11.26 20.35
CA GLU A 262 -0.03 10.21 21.41
C GLU A 262 -1.06 9.09 21.22
N ALA A 263 -2.10 9.30 20.41
CA ALA A 263 -3.10 8.28 20.11
C ALA A 263 -2.68 7.33 18.96
N MET A 264 -1.58 7.61 18.25
CA MET A 264 -1.05 6.73 17.21
C MET A 264 -0.26 5.59 17.86
N VAL A 265 -0.89 4.42 17.98
CA VAL A 265 -0.23 3.21 18.48
C VAL A 265 0.77 2.73 17.43
N SER A 266 2.05 2.60 17.82
CA SER A 266 3.05 1.91 17.01
C SER A 266 2.68 0.44 16.90
N VAL A 267 2.61 -0.09 15.68
CA VAL A 267 2.34 -1.52 15.42
C VAL A 267 3.47 -2.42 15.96
N LYS A 268 4.66 -1.88 16.21
CA LYS A 268 5.73 -2.59 16.92
C LYS A 268 5.50 -2.52 18.43
N ASN A 269 5.18 -3.66 19.04
CA ASN A 269 5.13 -3.84 20.50
C ASN A 269 6.52 -3.59 21.10
N GLY A 270 6.69 -2.46 21.78
CA GLY A 270 7.90 -2.09 22.52
C GLY A 270 7.61 -0.88 23.41
N ALA A 271 8.41 -0.66 24.46
CA ALA A 271 8.26 0.50 25.32
C ALA A 271 8.45 1.78 24.48
N GLN A 272 7.37 2.55 24.30
CA GLN A 272 7.43 3.80 23.57
C GLN A 272 8.18 4.84 24.41
N SER A 273 9.29 5.34 23.88
CA SER A 273 10.00 6.47 24.48
C SER A 273 9.18 7.74 24.29
N VAL A 274 8.61 8.24 25.38
CA VAL A 274 7.78 9.47 25.42
C VAL A 274 8.53 10.65 24.79
N ASN A 275 9.85 10.75 24.99
CA ASN A 275 10.68 11.83 24.42
C ASN A 275 10.82 11.76 22.89
N GLN A 276 10.85 10.55 22.30
CA GLN A 276 10.97 10.39 20.84
C GLN A 276 9.65 10.70 20.13
N HIS A 277 8.53 10.48 20.81
CA HIS A 277 7.18 10.74 20.33
C HIS A 277 6.77 12.21 20.48
N VAL A 278 7.23 12.90 21.53
CA VAL A 278 7.02 14.35 21.71
C VAL A 278 7.82 15.16 20.69
N GLY A 279 9.05 14.76 20.33
CA GLY A 279 9.88 15.44 19.34
C GLY A 279 9.35 15.35 17.89
N SER A 280 8.79 14.20 17.50
CA SER A 280 8.18 14.01 16.18
C SER A 280 6.79 14.67 16.07
N ASN A 281 6.06 14.77 17.18
CA ASN A 281 4.74 15.40 17.24
C ASN A 281 4.74 16.88 17.61
N ALA A 282 5.87 17.46 18.03
CA ALA A 282 5.98 18.89 18.31
C ALA A 282 5.59 19.77 17.10
N GLY A 283 5.69 19.25 15.86
CA GLY A 283 5.20 19.90 14.64
C GLY A 283 3.82 19.42 14.16
N ALA A 284 3.26 18.36 14.73
CA ALA A 284 2.03 17.70 14.29
C ALA A 284 0.78 18.34 14.91
N HIS A 285 0.61 19.65 14.72
CA HIS A 285 -0.59 20.34 15.18
C HIS A 285 -1.71 20.18 14.15
N GLY A 286 -2.63 19.23 14.38
CA GLY A 286 -3.84 19.05 13.57
C GLY A 286 -4.14 17.62 13.15
N ARG A 287 -5.24 17.44 12.43
CA ARG A 287 -5.67 16.16 11.85
C ARG A 287 -5.32 16.09 10.37
N THR A 288 -5.18 14.88 9.85
CA THR A 288 -5.02 14.65 8.40
C THR A 288 -6.36 14.30 7.78
N VAL A 289 -6.68 14.94 6.67
CA VAL A 289 -7.82 14.64 5.81
C VAL A 289 -7.27 13.96 4.57
N ILE A 290 -7.84 12.81 4.23
CA ILE A 290 -7.52 12.08 3.00
C ILE A 290 -8.52 12.51 1.93
N ILE A 291 -7.99 13.14 0.89
CA ILE A 291 -8.73 13.58 -0.29
C ILE A 291 -8.44 12.58 -1.40
N GLU A 292 -9.46 11.86 -1.83
CA GLU A 292 -9.40 10.96 -2.98
C GLU A 292 -9.69 11.75 -4.26
N PHE A 293 -8.92 11.47 -5.31
CA PHE A 293 -9.06 12.12 -6.60
C PHE A 293 -8.78 11.13 -7.72
N GLU A 294 -9.42 11.36 -8.86
CA GLU A 294 -9.11 10.64 -10.10
C GLU A 294 -8.15 11.48 -10.93
N GLU A 295 -7.09 10.86 -11.43
CA GLU A 295 -6.13 11.58 -12.27
C GLU A 295 -6.72 11.88 -13.66
N PRO A 296 -6.77 13.15 -14.07
CA PRO A 296 -7.26 13.49 -15.39
C PRO A 296 -6.32 12.97 -16.47
N LYS A 297 -6.88 12.52 -17.61
CA LYS A 297 -6.11 11.99 -18.74
C LYS A 297 -5.06 13.00 -19.21
N GLY A 298 -3.81 12.56 -19.29
CA GLY A 298 -2.66 13.38 -19.72
C GLY A 298 -1.89 14.06 -18.59
N TYR A 299 -2.33 13.94 -17.34
CA TYR A 299 -1.60 14.41 -16.17
C TYR A 299 -1.10 13.22 -15.35
N THR A 300 0.20 13.19 -15.04
CA THR A 300 0.79 12.19 -14.15
C THR A 300 1.29 12.87 -12.90
N ILE A 301 0.51 12.84 -11.82
CA ILE A 301 0.92 13.49 -10.58
C ILE A 301 1.92 12.57 -9.85
N PRO A 302 3.17 13.02 -9.61
CA PRO A 302 4.16 12.20 -8.95
C PRO A 302 3.82 12.03 -7.46
N ILE A 303 4.11 10.84 -6.94
CA ILE A 303 4.02 10.57 -5.50
C ILE A 303 5.01 11.47 -4.77
N GLY A 304 4.58 12.05 -3.64
CA GLY A 304 5.37 13.03 -2.88
C GLY A 304 5.25 14.46 -3.40
N ALA A 305 4.49 14.72 -4.47
CA ALA A 305 4.18 16.08 -4.91
C ALA A 305 3.54 16.88 -3.77
N LYS A 306 4.13 18.04 -3.48
CA LYS A 306 3.62 18.99 -2.47
C LYS A 306 2.74 20.03 -3.11
N GLY A 307 1.80 20.55 -2.35
CA GLY A 307 0.97 21.68 -2.74
C GLY A 307 0.02 22.07 -1.63
N SER A 308 -1.12 22.64 -2.00
CA SER A 308 -2.14 23.07 -1.05
C SER A 308 -3.52 22.68 -1.56
N ALA A 309 -4.36 22.31 -0.60
CA ALA A 309 -5.72 21.88 -0.81
C ALA A 309 -6.69 22.70 0.03
N TRP A 310 -7.96 22.66 -0.36
CA TRP A 310 -9.07 23.13 0.46
C TRP A 310 -10.24 22.16 0.39
N VAL A 311 -11.08 22.18 1.44
CA VAL A 311 -12.28 21.35 1.54
C VAL A 311 -13.49 22.21 1.83
N SER A 312 -14.62 21.92 1.19
CA SER A 312 -15.94 22.48 1.50
C SER A 312 -16.49 21.82 2.77
N ALA A 313 -16.18 22.38 3.93
CA ALA A 313 -16.67 21.87 5.21
C ALA A 313 -18.17 22.16 5.43
N ALA A 314 -18.77 21.50 6.41
CA ALA A 314 -20.18 21.62 6.73
C ALA A 314 -20.45 23.00 7.33
N LYS A 315 -21.41 23.70 6.73
CA LYS A 315 -21.80 25.06 7.12
C LYS A 315 -23.05 25.01 8.00
N PRO A 316 -23.21 25.94 8.96
CA PRO A 316 -24.40 25.98 9.81
C PRO A 316 -25.67 26.31 9.03
N HIS A 317 -25.55 27.05 7.91
CA HIS A 317 -26.69 27.39 7.05
C HIS A 317 -26.31 27.30 5.55
N PRO A 318 -27.18 26.76 4.67
CA PRO A 318 -26.90 26.60 3.24
C PRO A 318 -26.56 27.91 2.50
N MET A 319 -27.12 29.05 2.93
CA MET A 319 -26.80 30.35 2.35
C MET A 319 -25.32 30.73 2.47
N LEU A 320 -24.59 30.14 3.42
CA LEU A 320 -23.15 30.37 3.56
C LEU A 320 -22.32 29.60 2.53
N GLY A 321 -22.95 28.88 1.59
CA GLY A 321 -22.29 28.15 0.51
C GLY A 321 -21.30 28.99 -0.30
N PHE A 322 -21.57 30.29 -0.47
CA PHE A 322 -20.66 31.21 -1.17
C PHE A 322 -19.26 31.28 -0.55
N MET A 323 -19.10 30.89 0.73
CA MET A 323 -17.81 30.87 1.41
C MET A 323 -16.81 29.90 0.79
N ASP A 324 -17.28 28.89 0.05
CA ASP A 324 -16.41 27.98 -0.70
C ASP A 324 -15.61 28.69 -1.78
N ILE A 325 -16.14 29.79 -2.31
CA ILE A 325 -15.44 30.64 -3.28
C ILE A 325 -14.14 31.16 -2.69
N ILE A 326 -14.10 31.45 -1.37
CA ILE A 326 -12.89 31.92 -0.69
C ILE A 326 -11.83 30.81 -0.69
N GLY A 327 -12.20 29.57 -0.36
CA GLY A 327 -11.29 28.42 -0.38
C GLY A 327 -10.73 28.18 -1.78
N GLY A 328 -11.62 28.04 -2.78
CA GLY A 328 -11.25 27.83 -4.18
C GLY A 328 -10.41 28.96 -4.76
N ALA A 329 -10.77 30.22 -4.50
CA ALA A 329 -9.98 31.36 -4.95
C ALA A 329 -8.58 31.36 -4.32
N THR A 330 -8.45 30.97 -3.04
CA THR A 330 -7.16 30.90 -2.36
C THR A 330 -6.24 29.88 -3.02
N VAL A 331 -6.74 28.66 -3.26
CA VAL A 331 -5.96 27.57 -3.87
C VAL A 331 -5.60 27.90 -5.32
N ARG A 332 -6.52 28.51 -6.09
CA ARG A 332 -6.24 28.97 -7.47
C ARG A 332 -5.19 30.08 -7.50
N LEU A 333 -5.28 31.08 -6.62
CA LEU A 333 -4.28 32.14 -6.51
C LEU A 333 -2.91 31.57 -6.12
N LYS A 334 -2.86 30.60 -5.21
CA LYS A 334 -1.63 29.89 -4.86
C LYS A 334 -1.06 29.09 -6.03
N SER A 335 -1.91 28.39 -6.78
CA SER A 335 -1.50 27.65 -7.98
C SER A 335 -0.90 28.58 -9.05
N LEU A 336 -1.55 29.71 -9.33
CA LEU A 336 -1.03 30.75 -10.23
C LEU A 336 0.29 31.35 -9.72
N LYS A 337 0.40 31.59 -8.41
CA LYS A 337 1.65 32.06 -7.80
C LYS A 337 2.76 31.02 -7.98
N SER A 338 2.46 29.74 -7.78
CA SER A 338 3.41 28.65 -8.01
C SER A 338 3.89 28.60 -9.45
N TYR A 339 3.00 28.89 -10.41
CA TYR A 339 3.32 28.95 -11.84
C TYR A 339 4.24 30.13 -12.13
N LEU A 340 3.89 31.33 -11.65
CA LEU A 340 4.72 32.52 -11.81
C LEU A 340 6.08 32.42 -11.13
N SER A 341 6.20 31.66 -10.05
CA SER A 341 7.50 31.41 -9.40
C SER A 341 8.34 30.33 -10.08
N ALA A 342 7.74 29.54 -10.97
CA ALA A 342 8.42 28.47 -11.71
C ALA A 342 8.91 28.92 -13.10
N LEU A 343 8.35 30.01 -13.64
CA LEU A 343 8.90 30.77 -14.77
C LEU A 343 10.19 31.48 -14.36
#